data_AF-A0AB39J1Z6-F1
#
_entry.id   AF-A0AB39J1Z6-F1
#
_cell.length_a   1.000
_cell.length_b   1.000
_cell.length_c   1.000
_cell.angle_alpha   90.00
_cell.angle_beta   90.00
_cell.angle_gamma   90.00
#
_symmetry.space_group_name_H-M   'P 1'
#
loop_
_entity.id
_entity.type
_entity.pdbx_description
1 polymer ?
#
loop_
_entity_poly.entity_id
_entity_poly.type
_entity_poly.pdbx_seq_one_letter_code
_entity_poly.pdbx_strand_id
1 'polypeptide(L)'
;MISKITTEKVIDFPKEDLIYFNVGRDEKIYKVFLIDDQLILQVVKDHIIIMNKSLNELDSDSYIYLIQEINDTIVIVFEQDYICKINFLDLKQNNMVEICSFLLGVNTFHLDENGLLWIGMSEEGIFDELNPKGKGIYCINLIIGEMLFEEEFKGIMYECSSIQTLGSELYTSYEEEQTIVISTFSYDLNPENQSCQKKKMYHLDRKEYRYCDQLYVSESQILLFNNMENKQYAFKIVDDETFIMKLFLDGIDPSQCDPTYKVVGEYLYILVGNKLYRSKLM
;
A
#
# COMPACT_ATOMS: atom_id res chain seq x y z
N MET A 1 -0.43 12.91 23.30
CA MET A 1 0.74 12.16 23.82
C MET A 1 1.78 12.08 22.71
N ILE A 2 3.08 12.12 23.02
CA ILE A 2 4.15 11.90 22.02
C ILE A 2 4.75 10.53 22.27
N SER A 3 4.83 9.69 21.24
CA SER A 3 5.55 8.41 21.29
C SER A 3 6.81 8.49 20.43
N LYS A 4 7.91 7.96 20.95
CA LYS A 4 9.22 7.96 20.29
C LYS A 4 9.46 6.62 19.59
N ILE A 5 9.76 6.67 18.31
CA ILE A 5 10.06 5.53 17.44
C ILE A 5 11.55 5.61 17.09
N THR A 6 12.32 4.56 17.40
CA THR A 6 13.78 4.56 17.17
C THR A 6 14.07 3.93 15.82
N THR A 7 14.77 4.67 14.95
CA THR A 7 15.11 4.18 13.61
C THR A 7 16.54 3.66 13.55
N GLU A 8 16.74 2.59 12.80
CA GLU A 8 18.05 2.06 12.42
C GLU A 8 18.23 2.18 10.91
N LYS A 9 19.44 2.52 10.47
CA LYS A 9 19.75 2.56 9.04
C LYS A 9 19.96 1.13 8.52
N VAL A 10 19.19 0.73 7.52
CA VAL A 10 19.24 -0.60 6.90
C VAL A 10 20.19 -0.62 5.72
N ILE A 11 20.05 0.34 4.80
CA ILE A 11 20.81 0.32 3.54
C ILE A 11 20.99 1.73 2.98
N ASP A 12 22.15 1.96 2.39
CA ASP A 12 22.41 3.11 1.53
C ASP A 12 22.24 2.67 0.07
N PHE A 13 21.41 3.38 -0.67
CA PHE A 13 21.20 3.17 -2.10
C PHE A 13 22.23 3.94 -2.93
N PRO A 14 22.56 3.45 -4.14
CA PRO A 14 23.27 4.25 -5.13
C PRO A 14 22.58 5.60 -5.33
N LYS A 15 23.35 6.63 -5.68
CA LYS A 15 22.78 7.88 -6.21
C LYS A 15 22.40 7.64 -7.68
N GLU A 16 21.36 6.86 -7.86
CA GLU A 16 20.69 6.60 -9.14
C GLU A 16 19.26 7.16 -9.03
N ASP A 17 18.62 7.38 -10.17
CA ASP A 17 17.25 7.87 -10.23
C ASP A 17 16.29 6.73 -9.82
N LEU A 18 16.11 6.58 -8.51
CA LEU A 18 15.16 5.66 -7.91
C LEU A 18 13.74 6.15 -8.21
N ILE A 19 13.00 5.38 -9.00
CA ILE A 19 11.63 5.69 -9.43
C ILE A 19 10.60 5.05 -8.48
N TYR A 20 10.91 3.86 -7.96
CA TYR A 20 9.98 3.10 -7.13
C TYR A 20 10.68 2.37 -5.99
N PHE A 21 10.00 2.27 -4.85
CA PHE A 21 10.44 1.50 -3.69
C PHE A 21 9.25 0.83 -2.99
N ASN A 22 9.43 -0.46 -2.67
CA ASN A 22 8.51 -1.21 -1.81
C ASN A 22 9.25 -2.25 -0.97
N VAL A 23 8.62 -2.69 0.10
CA VAL A 23 9.09 -3.81 0.92
C VAL A 23 7.98 -4.85 0.99
N GLY A 24 8.30 -6.09 0.66
CA GLY A 24 7.39 -7.23 0.78
C GLY A 24 7.40 -7.82 2.18
N ARG A 25 6.38 -8.62 2.51
CA ARG A 25 6.24 -9.32 3.81
C ARG A 25 7.43 -10.21 4.18
N ASP A 26 8.13 -10.73 3.20
CA ASP A 26 9.31 -11.58 3.36
C ASP A 26 10.62 -10.78 3.47
N GLU A 27 10.50 -9.49 3.77
CA GLU A 27 11.55 -8.48 3.89
C GLU A 27 12.36 -8.25 2.61
N LYS A 28 11.87 -8.73 1.46
CA LYS A 28 12.44 -8.35 0.17
C LYS A 28 12.18 -6.88 -0.09
N ILE A 29 13.23 -6.15 -0.45
CA ILE A 29 13.18 -4.76 -0.85
C ILE A 29 13.16 -4.71 -2.39
N TYR A 30 12.08 -4.20 -2.96
CA TYR A 30 11.88 -4.02 -4.39
C TYR A 30 12.20 -2.57 -4.74
N LYS A 31 13.03 -2.37 -5.76
CA LYS A 31 13.48 -1.06 -6.19
C LYS A 31 13.45 -1.00 -7.71
N VAL A 32 13.00 0.12 -8.27
CA VAL A 32 13.12 0.36 -9.70
C VAL A 32 13.94 1.62 -9.91
N PHE A 33 14.98 1.49 -10.71
CA PHE A 33 15.86 2.59 -11.11
C PHE A 33 15.68 2.88 -12.59
N LEU A 34 15.78 4.14 -12.97
CA LEU A 34 15.97 4.54 -14.37
C LEU A 34 17.46 4.59 -14.68
N ILE A 35 17.92 3.72 -15.57
CA ILE A 35 19.32 3.61 -16.00
C ILE A 35 19.35 3.56 -17.52
N ASP A 36 20.00 4.53 -18.17
CA ASP A 36 20.13 4.61 -19.64
C ASP A 36 18.76 4.46 -20.36
N ASP A 37 17.74 5.19 -19.89
CA ASP A 37 16.34 5.15 -20.34
C ASP A 37 15.64 3.78 -20.18
N GLN A 38 16.18 2.88 -19.36
CA GLN A 38 15.59 1.59 -19.03
C GLN A 38 15.21 1.50 -17.54
N LEU A 39 14.03 0.96 -17.26
CA LEU A 39 13.60 0.66 -15.90
C LEU A 39 14.16 -0.67 -15.43
N ILE A 40 14.97 -0.64 -14.37
CA ILE A 40 15.65 -1.80 -13.82
C ILE A 40 15.07 -2.14 -12.46
N LEU A 41 14.39 -3.28 -12.36
CA LEU A 41 13.95 -3.89 -11.10
C LEU A 41 15.13 -4.58 -10.41
N GLN A 42 15.44 -4.12 -9.20
CA GLN A 42 16.38 -4.75 -8.30
C GLN A 42 15.67 -5.22 -7.04
N VAL A 43 15.83 -6.51 -6.70
CA VAL A 43 15.31 -7.09 -5.46
C VAL A 43 16.47 -7.41 -4.53
N VAL A 44 16.38 -6.91 -3.30
CA VAL A 44 17.40 -7.07 -2.26
C VAL A 44 16.81 -7.82 -1.07
N LYS A 45 17.55 -8.80 -0.54
CA LYS A 45 17.24 -9.50 0.70
C LYS A 45 18.54 -9.71 1.48
N ASP A 46 18.52 -9.49 2.79
CA ASP A 46 19.71 -9.64 3.66
C ASP A 46 20.94 -8.87 3.15
N HIS A 47 20.72 -7.66 2.62
CA HIS A 47 21.74 -6.80 1.98
C HIS A 47 22.36 -7.38 0.69
N ILE A 48 21.84 -8.47 0.16
CA ILE A 48 22.29 -9.11 -1.08
C ILE A 48 21.28 -8.84 -2.20
N ILE A 49 21.78 -8.48 -3.37
CA ILE A 49 20.96 -8.37 -4.58
C ILE A 49 20.65 -9.79 -5.05
N ILE A 50 19.38 -10.19 -4.92
CA ILE A 50 18.92 -11.53 -5.33
C ILE A 50 18.29 -11.53 -6.72
N MET A 51 17.94 -10.35 -7.23
CA MET A 51 17.39 -10.18 -8.58
C MET A 51 17.79 -8.81 -9.14
N ASN A 52 18.10 -8.79 -10.43
CA ASN A 52 18.32 -7.58 -11.21
C ASN A 52 17.81 -7.84 -12.63
N LYS A 53 16.73 -7.17 -13.03
CA LYS A 53 16.01 -7.43 -14.29
C LYS A 53 15.53 -6.13 -14.92
N SER A 54 15.63 -6.03 -16.24
CA SER A 54 15.00 -4.96 -16.99
C SER A 54 13.49 -5.20 -17.12
N LEU A 55 12.70 -4.16 -16.87
CA LEU A 55 11.25 -4.12 -17.06
C LEU A 55 10.94 -3.61 -18.46
N ASN A 56 11.27 -4.41 -19.48
CA ASN A 56 11.21 -4.01 -20.90
C ASN A 56 9.83 -3.58 -21.41
N GLU A 57 8.77 -3.91 -20.69
CA GLU A 57 7.39 -3.59 -21.07
C GLU A 57 6.89 -2.28 -20.47
N LEU A 58 7.66 -1.68 -19.56
CA LEU A 58 7.38 -0.35 -19.01
C LEU A 58 8.28 0.67 -19.68
N ASP A 59 7.70 1.80 -20.03
CA ASP A 59 8.44 2.99 -20.43
C ASP A 59 8.86 3.82 -19.20
N SER A 60 9.72 4.82 -19.42
CA SER A 60 10.20 5.71 -18.34
C SER A 60 9.09 6.53 -17.67
N ASP A 61 7.95 6.68 -18.34
CA ASP A 61 6.82 7.49 -17.89
C ASP A 61 5.75 6.65 -17.15
N SER A 62 5.93 5.34 -17.09
CA SER A 62 5.04 4.41 -16.40
C SER A 62 5.03 4.68 -14.90
N TYR A 63 3.83 4.77 -14.32
CA TYR A 63 3.66 4.94 -12.88
C TYR A 63 3.48 3.58 -12.19
N ILE A 64 4.41 3.22 -11.31
CA ILE A 64 4.42 1.92 -10.62
C ILE A 64 3.70 2.04 -9.28
N TYR A 65 2.61 1.29 -9.10
CA TYR A 65 1.87 1.23 -7.85
C TYR A 65 2.40 0.15 -6.91
N LEU A 66 2.59 -1.06 -7.41
CA LEU A 66 2.96 -2.23 -6.61
C LEU A 66 3.96 -3.12 -7.33
N ILE A 67 5.04 -3.49 -6.64
CA ILE A 67 5.86 -4.65 -6.98
C ILE A 67 6.01 -5.47 -5.71
N GLN A 68 5.53 -6.70 -5.73
CA GLN A 68 5.60 -7.59 -4.58
C GLN A 68 5.46 -9.06 -5.00
N GLU A 69 6.09 -9.96 -4.25
CA GLU A 69 6.00 -11.40 -4.48
C GLU A 69 4.85 -12.06 -3.70
N ILE A 70 4.19 -13.01 -4.35
CA ILE A 70 3.23 -13.95 -3.79
C ILE A 70 3.42 -15.30 -4.47
N ASN A 71 3.52 -16.38 -3.69
CA ASN A 71 3.67 -17.76 -4.19
C ASN A 71 4.74 -17.89 -5.30
N ASP A 72 5.97 -17.44 -5.02
CA ASP A 72 7.13 -17.47 -5.94
C ASP A 72 6.95 -16.68 -7.26
N THR A 73 5.91 -15.85 -7.35
CA THR A 73 5.62 -15.00 -8.51
C THR A 73 5.63 -13.53 -8.10
N ILE A 74 6.22 -12.67 -8.91
CA ILE A 74 6.19 -11.22 -8.67
C ILE A 74 4.98 -10.63 -9.38
N VAL A 75 4.12 -9.97 -8.62
CA VAL A 75 3.02 -9.14 -9.11
C VAL A 75 3.56 -7.73 -9.34
N ILE A 76 3.26 -7.18 -10.51
CA ILE A 76 3.58 -5.80 -10.88
C ILE A 76 2.27 -5.12 -11.26
N VAL A 77 1.98 -4.01 -10.59
CA VAL A 77 0.85 -3.12 -10.88
C VAL A 77 1.40 -1.77 -11.30
N PHE A 78 1.02 -1.31 -12.47
CA PHE A 78 1.48 -0.05 -13.03
C PHE A 78 0.41 0.56 -13.93
N GLU A 79 0.52 1.86 -14.15
CA GLU A 79 -0.27 2.60 -15.12
C GLU A 79 0.63 3.11 -16.25
N GLN A 80 0.15 2.90 -17.46
CA GLN A 80 0.76 3.37 -18.69
C GLN A 80 -0.36 3.70 -19.68
N ASP A 81 -0.26 4.84 -20.36
CA ASP A 81 -1.28 5.32 -21.31
C ASP A 81 -2.70 5.38 -20.69
N TYR A 82 -2.82 5.79 -19.43
CA TYR A 82 -4.08 5.85 -18.64
C TYR A 82 -4.75 4.48 -18.40
N ILE A 83 -4.02 3.38 -18.62
CA ILE A 83 -4.48 2.02 -18.36
C ILE A 83 -3.66 1.47 -17.19
N CYS A 84 -4.36 1.15 -16.10
CA CYS A 84 -3.77 0.40 -15.01
C CYS A 84 -3.78 -1.09 -15.37
N LYS A 85 -2.61 -1.72 -15.28
CA LYS A 85 -2.38 -3.13 -15.61
C LYS A 85 -1.90 -3.88 -14.37
N ILE A 86 -2.43 -5.08 -14.19
CA ILE A 86 -2.01 -6.02 -13.16
C ILE A 86 -1.39 -7.21 -13.86
N ASN A 87 -0.09 -7.40 -13.66
CA ASN A 87 0.69 -8.42 -14.33
C ASN A 87 1.43 -9.31 -13.35
N PHE A 88 1.69 -10.55 -13.76
CA PHE A 88 2.76 -11.36 -13.18
C PHE A 88 4.05 -11.21 -13.99
N LEU A 89 5.20 -11.17 -13.34
CA LEU A 89 6.50 -11.26 -14.00
C LEU A 89 6.92 -12.74 -14.07
N ASP A 90 6.96 -13.31 -15.27
CA ASP A 90 7.59 -14.62 -15.49
C ASP A 90 9.12 -14.45 -15.41
N LEU A 91 9.70 -14.91 -14.31
CA LEU A 91 11.14 -14.79 -14.03
C LEU A 91 12.01 -15.56 -15.03
N LYS A 92 11.50 -16.63 -15.64
CA LYS A 92 12.23 -17.46 -16.61
C LYS A 92 12.28 -16.80 -17.97
N GLN A 93 11.16 -16.29 -18.44
CA GLN A 93 11.02 -15.70 -19.77
C GLN A 93 11.31 -14.18 -19.77
N ASN A 94 11.34 -13.55 -18.60
CA ASN A 94 11.51 -12.11 -18.43
C ASN A 94 10.49 -11.28 -19.21
N ASN A 95 9.25 -11.74 -19.22
CA ASN A 95 8.09 -11.04 -19.75
C ASN A 95 7.01 -10.94 -18.68
N MET A 96 6.13 -9.98 -18.87
CA MET A 96 4.94 -9.81 -18.06
C MET A 96 3.78 -10.61 -18.69
N VAL A 97 2.99 -11.21 -17.83
CA VAL A 97 1.75 -11.90 -18.17
C VAL A 97 0.62 -11.12 -17.56
N GLU A 98 -0.18 -10.48 -18.41
CA GLU A 98 -1.33 -9.70 -17.95
C GLU A 98 -2.38 -10.60 -17.31
N ILE A 99 -2.81 -10.22 -16.11
CA ILE A 99 -3.94 -10.81 -15.39
C ILE A 99 -5.21 -10.06 -15.81
N CYS A 100 -5.17 -8.74 -15.68
CA CYS A 100 -6.23 -7.85 -16.13
C CYS A 100 -5.71 -6.42 -16.30
N SER A 101 -6.51 -5.61 -17.00
CA SER A 101 -6.27 -4.20 -17.21
C SER A 101 -7.59 -3.42 -17.17
N PHE A 102 -7.51 -2.17 -16.72
CA PHE A 102 -8.69 -1.31 -16.57
C PHE A 102 -8.34 0.18 -16.65
N LEU A 103 -9.31 0.98 -17.06
CA LEU A 103 -9.22 2.45 -17.16
C LEU A 103 -9.67 3.06 -15.83
N LEU A 104 -8.77 3.26 -14.86
CA LEU A 104 -9.13 3.69 -13.50
C LEU A 104 -8.22 4.76 -12.90
N GLY A 105 -8.84 5.69 -12.18
CA GLY A 105 -8.19 6.42 -11.11
C GLY A 105 -8.10 5.54 -9.85
N VAL A 106 -6.92 4.98 -9.61
CA VAL A 106 -6.61 4.16 -8.43
C VAL A 106 -5.72 4.96 -7.50
N ASN A 107 -5.91 4.83 -6.19
CA ASN A 107 -5.11 5.57 -5.21
C ASN A 107 -4.13 4.65 -4.48
N THR A 108 -4.57 3.45 -4.11
CA THR A 108 -3.77 2.56 -3.27
C THR A 108 -3.99 1.09 -3.60
N PHE A 109 -2.95 0.29 -3.42
CA PHE A 109 -2.97 -1.15 -3.61
C PHE A 109 -2.38 -1.85 -2.40
N HIS A 110 -3.00 -2.95 -2.00
CA HIS A 110 -2.52 -3.81 -0.93
C HIS A 110 -2.68 -5.27 -1.30
N LEU A 111 -1.56 -5.99 -1.42
CA LEU A 111 -1.57 -7.44 -1.66
C LEU A 111 -1.52 -8.16 -0.32
N ASP A 112 -2.55 -8.94 0.02
CA ASP A 112 -2.62 -9.71 1.27
C ASP A 112 -1.90 -11.07 1.22
N GLU A 113 -1.85 -11.76 2.36
CA GLU A 113 -1.17 -13.06 2.49
C GLU A 113 -1.91 -14.21 1.80
N ASN A 114 -3.20 -14.04 1.51
CA ASN A 114 -4.05 -15.00 0.83
C ASN A 114 -4.02 -14.81 -0.70
N GLY A 115 -3.21 -13.86 -1.20
CA GLY A 115 -3.13 -13.51 -2.61
C GLY A 115 -4.29 -12.64 -3.09
N LEU A 116 -4.99 -11.95 -2.18
CA LEU A 116 -5.99 -10.95 -2.54
C LEU A 116 -5.29 -9.61 -2.77
N LEU A 117 -5.48 -9.05 -3.95
CA LEU A 117 -5.07 -7.68 -4.24
C LEU A 117 -6.28 -6.77 -4.01
N TRP A 118 -6.20 -6.01 -2.92
CA TRP A 118 -7.14 -4.97 -2.55
C TRP A 118 -6.77 -3.66 -3.26
N ILE A 119 -7.76 -3.04 -3.88
CA ILE A 119 -7.60 -1.87 -4.75
C ILE A 119 -8.48 -0.75 -4.21
N GLY A 120 -7.87 0.29 -3.67
CA GLY A 120 -8.55 1.48 -3.20
C GLY A 120 -8.68 2.51 -4.31
N MET A 121 -9.92 2.89 -4.62
CA MET A 121 -10.22 3.84 -5.68
C MET A 121 -9.92 5.28 -5.27
N SER A 122 -9.51 6.11 -6.24
CA SER A 122 -9.47 7.56 -6.09
C SER A 122 -10.85 8.17 -6.29
N GLU A 123 -10.97 9.50 -6.16
CA GLU A 123 -12.21 10.23 -6.47
C GLU A 123 -12.69 10.05 -7.93
N GLU A 124 -11.77 9.73 -8.85
CA GLU A 124 -12.10 9.53 -10.26
C GLU A 124 -12.76 8.15 -10.49
N GLY A 125 -12.30 7.10 -9.81
CA GLY A 125 -13.11 5.90 -9.59
C GLY A 125 -13.53 5.03 -10.79
N ILE A 126 -14.45 4.07 -10.55
CA ILE A 126 -15.21 3.26 -11.55
C ILE A 126 -16.65 3.75 -11.68
N PHE A 127 -17.01 4.31 -12.83
CA PHE A 127 -18.39 4.72 -13.09
C PHE A 127 -19.19 3.59 -13.73
N ASP A 128 -20.29 3.20 -13.09
CA ASP A 128 -21.35 2.38 -13.70
C ASP A 128 -22.74 2.77 -13.17
N GLU A 129 -23.80 2.13 -13.68
CA GLU A 129 -25.19 2.45 -13.30
C GLU A 129 -25.47 2.27 -11.79
N LEU A 130 -24.77 1.33 -11.14
CA LEU A 130 -24.88 1.03 -9.71
C LEU A 130 -23.84 1.80 -8.87
N ASN A 131 -22.77 2.32 -9.49
CA ASN A 131 -21.73 3.15 -8.89
C ASN A 131 -21.50 4.43 -9.69
N PRO A 132 -22.48 5.35 -9.75
CA PRO A 132 -22.37 6.57 -10.55
C PRO A 132 -21.35 7.56 -10.01
N LYS A 133 -20.72 7.26 -8.86
CA LYS A 133 -19.75 8.14 -8.20
C LYS A 133 -18.32 7.60 -8.21
N GLY A 134 -18.04 6.46 -8.85
CA GLY A 134 -16.67 5.99 -8.95
C GLY A 134 -16.15 5.15 -7.77
N LYS A 135 -16.96 4.93 -6.74
CA LYS A 135 -16.49 4.69 -5.38
C LYS A 135 -16.33 3.24 -4.99
N GLY A 136 -15.33 2.96 -4.15
CA GLY A 136 -15.27 1.72 -3.41
C GLY A 136 -13.86 1.18 -3.25
N ILE A 137 -13.84 -0.08 -2.87
CA ILE A 137 -12.65 -0.93 -2.85
C ILE A 137 -12.98 -2.13 -3.71
N TYR A 138 -12.01 -2.57 -4.50
CA TYR A 138 -12.12 -3.80 -5.26
C TYR A 138 -11.14 -4.83 -4.71
N CYS A 139 -11.49 -6.11 -4.86
CA CYS A 139 -10.66 -7.20 -4.43
C CYS A 139 -10.57 -8.22 -5.57
N ILE A 140 -9.37 -8.51 -6.05
CA ILE A 140 -9.11 -9.61 -6.97
C ILE A 140 -8.30 -10.68 -6.26
N ASN A 141 -8.76 -11.92 -6.31
CA ASN A 141 -7.94 -13.05 -5.89
C ASN A 141 -7.01 -13.45 -7.04
N LEU A 142 -5.72 -13.15 -6.89
CA LEU A 142 -4.73 -13.37 -7.95
C LEU A 142 -4.44 -14.85 -8.22
N ILE A 143 -4.80 -15.75 -7.31
CA ILE A 143 -4.57 -17.21 -7.47
C ILE A 143 -5.62 -17.82 -8.39
N ILE A 144 -6.90 -17.45 -8.22
CA ILE A 144 -8.01 -17.98 -9.01
C ILE A 144 -8.48 -17.05 -10.13
N GLY A 145 -8.05 -15.78 -10.11
CA GLY A 145 -8.38 -14.78 -11.12
C GLY A 145 -9.80 -14.22 -11.02
N GLU A 146 -10.40 -14.25 -9.82
CA GLU A 146 -11.80 -13.84 -9.60
C GLU A 146 -11.90 -12.55 -8.78
N MET A 147 -12.86 -11.71 -9.15
CA MET A 147 -13.25 -10.54 -8.35
C MET A 147 -14.12 -10.99 -7.19
N LEU A 148 -13.84 -10.45 -6.00
CA LEU A 148 -14.51 -10.80 -4.76
C LEU A 148 -15.13 -9.55 -4.13
N PHE A 149 -16.23 -9.75 -3.40
CA PHE A 149 -16.87 -8.75 -2.53
C PHE A 149 -17.31 -7.44 -3.22
N GLU A 150 -17.58 -7.48 -4.53
CA GLU A 150 -17.86 -6.26 -5.30
C GLU A 150 -19.05 -5.49 -4.73
N GLU A 151 -20.16 -6.18 -4.45
CA GLU A 151 -21.40 -5.57 -3.96
C GLU A 151 -21.24 -4.94 -2.56
N GLU A 152 -20.39 -5.51 -1.71
CA GLU A 152 -20.18 -5.03 -0.34
C GLU A 152 -19.38 -3.71 -0.28
N PHE A 153 -18.53 -3.46 -1.27
CA PHE A 153 -17.64 -2.29 -1.28
C PHE A 153 -18.04 -1.20 -2.29
N LYS A 154 -18.99 -1.49 -3.18
CA LYS A 154 -19.46 -0.53 -4.17
C LYS A 154 -20.13 0.66 -3.49
N GLY A 155 -19.67 1.87 -3.82
CA GLY A 155 -20.30 3.10 -3.36
C GLY A 155 -20.01 3.54 -1.93
N ILE A 156 -19.26 2.75 -1.14
CA ILE A 156 -19.13 3.01 0.31
C ILE A 156 -18.00 3.98 0.72
N MET A 157 -17.07 4.31 -0.19
CA MET A 157 -15.87 5.12 0.12
C MET A 157 -15.52 6.08 -1.03
N TYR A 158 -15.28 7.36 -0.73
CA TYR A 158 -14.99 8.38 -1.74
C TYR A 158 -13.56 8.30 -2.27
N GLU A 159 -12.58 8.26 -1.38
CA GLU A 159 -11.17 8.24 -1.75
C GLU A 159 -10.41 7.38 -0.73
N CYS A 160 -10.07 6.16 -1.11
CA CYS A 160 -9.36 5.25 -0.22
C CYS A 160 -7.87 5.60 -0.23
N SER A 161 -7.34 6.04 0.91
CA SER A 161 -5.95 6.50 1.05
C SER A 161 -4.99 5.38 1.47
N SER A 162 -5.46 4.43 2.28
CA SER A 162 -4.66 3.27 2.66
C SER A 162 -5.50 2.05 2.99
N ILE A 163 -4.90 0.89 2.73
CA ILE A 163 -5.46 -0.44 2.99
C ILE A 163 -4.41 -1.26 3.74
N GLN A 164 -4.85 -2.05 4.72
CA GLN A 164 -4.03 -3.05 5.39
C GLN A 164 -4.90 -4.26 5.76
N THR A 165 -4.28 -5.43 5.92
CA THR A 165 -4.96 -6.63 6.41
C THR A 165 -4.25 -7.20 7.64
N LEU A 166 -5.03 -7.81 8.53
CA LEU A 166 -4.54 -8.58 9.68
C LEU A 166 -5.38 -9.84 9.80
N GLY A 167 -4.85 -10.98 9.37
CA GLY A 167 -5.64 -12.20 9.19
C GLY A 167 -6.85 -11.95 8.28
N SER A 168 -8.03 -12.39 8.72
CA SER A 168 -9.31 -12.24 8.01
C SER A 168 -9.98 -10.87 8.22
N GLU A 169 -9.22 -9.84 8.59
CA GLU A 169 -9.72 -8.48 8.75
C GLU A 169 -9.05 -7.51 7.77
N LEU A 170 -9.87 -6.62 7.22
CA LEU A 170 -9.50 -5.53 6.32
C LEU A 170 -9.67 -4.19 7.05
N TYR A 171 -8.64 -3.36 6.97
CA TYR A 171 -8.60 -2.03 7.56
C TYR A 171 -8.38 -1.03 6.45
N THR A 172 -9.18 0.03 6.46
CA THR A 172 -9.15 1.05 5.42
C THR A 172 -9.16 2.44 6.04
N SER A 173 -8.43 3.37 5.43
CA SER A 173 -8.52 4.80 5.69
C SER A 173 -9.01 5.48 4.43
N TYR A 174 -10.00 6.36 4.55
CA TYR A 174 -10.55 7.10 3.41
C TYR A 174 -11.08 8.46 3.84
N GLU A 175 -11.18 9.40 2.90
CA GLU A 175 -11.80 10.68 3.15
C GLU A 175 -13.34 10.59 3.04
N GLU A 176 -14.04 11.16 4.01
CA GLU A 176 -15.48 11.37 3.99
C GLU A 176 -15.81 12.73 4.62
N GLU A 177 -16.47 13.61 3.87
CA GLU A 177 -16.92 14.94 4.34
C GLU A 177 -15.83 15.78 5.05
N GLN A 178 -14.60 15.79 4.52
CA GLN A 178 -13.43 16.47 5.11
C GLN A 178 -12.94 15.89 6.45
N THR A 179 -13.26 14.62 6.71
CA THR A 179 -12.76 13.85 7.85
C THR A 179 -12.08 12.57 7.35
N ILE A 180 -11.07 12.10 8.08
CA ILE A 180 -10.51 10.77 7.85
C ILE A 180 -11.37 9.76 8.57
N VAL A 181 -11.84 8.75 7.83
CA VAL A 181 -12.59 7.63 8.37
C VAL A 181 -11.75 6.37 8.31
N ILE A 182 -11.66 5.68 9.45
CA ILE A 182 -11.06 4.35 9.52
C ILE A 182 -12.20 3.35 9.60
N SER A 183 -12.32 2.47 8.61
CA SER A 183 -13.28 1.36 8.64
C SER A 183 -12.58 0.01 8.77
N THR A 184 -13.25 -0.89 9.46
CA THR A 184 -12.81 -2.28 9.66
C THR A 184 -13.87 -3.23 9.11
N PHE A 185 -13.42 -4.27 8.43
CA PHE A 185 -14.27 -5.31 7.87
C PHE A 185 -13.69 -6.67 8.24
N SER A 186 -14.55 -7.66 8.43
CA SER A 186 -14.13 -9.07 8.39
C SER A 186 -14.55 -9.69 7.07
N TYR A 187 -13.69 -10.51 6.51
CA TYR A 187 -13.99 -11.25 5.30
C TYR A 187 -13.77 -12.76 5.51
N ASP A 188 -14.61 -13.56 4.88
CA ASP A 188 -14.51 -15.03 4.84
C ASP A 188 -14.33 -15.47 3.38
N LEU A 189 -13.33 -16.30 3.13
CA LEU A 189 -12.99 -16.84 1.82
C LEU A 189 -13.54 -18.25 1.60
N ASN A 190 -14.36 -18.77 2.52
CA ASN A 190 -15.03 -20.05 2.32
C ASN A 190 -15.87 -20.01 1.04
N PRO A 191 -15.59 -20.86 0.02
CA PRO A 191 -16.29 -20.83 -1.26
C PRO A 191 -17.81 -21.05 -1.15
N GLU A 192 -18.29 -21.72 -0.09
CA GLU A 192 -19.71 -21.98 0.11
C GLU A 192 -20.46 -20.79 0.74
N ASN A 193 -19.75 -19.88 1.39
CA ASN A 193 -20.34 -18.76 2.12
C ASN A 193 -19.37 -17.57 2.20
N GLN A 194 -18.88 -17.16 1.04
CA GLN A 194 -18.01 -16.00 0.92
C GLN A 194 -18.77 -14.76 1.39
N SER A 195 -18.15 -13.96 2.26
CA SER A 195 -18.78 -12.73 2.75
C SER A 195 -17.77 -11.70 3.20
N CYS A 196 -18.13 -10.43 3.10
CA CYS A 196 -17.41 -9.34 3.74
C CYS A 196 -18.39 -8.49 4.55
N GLN A 197 -18.07 -8.21 5.81
CA GLN A 197 -18.97 -7.52 6.72
C GLN A 197 -18.25 -6.38 7.43
N LYS A 198 -18.83 -5.19 7.35
CA LYS A 198 -18.37 -4.02 8.09
C LYS A 198 -18.53 -4.26 9.59
N LYS A 199 -17.45 -4.08 10.35
CA LYS A 199 -17.42 -4.25 11.80
C LYS A 199 -17.56 -2.92 12.53
N LYS A 200 -16.60 -2.02 12.32
CA LYS A 200 -16.50 -0.75 13.05
C LYS A 200 -16.03 0.38 12.15
N MET A 201 -16.40 1.60 12.53
CA MET A 201 -15.98 2.84 11.89
C MET A 201 -15.53 3.83 12.96
N TYR A 202 -14.44 4.53 12.69
CA TYR A 202 -13.91 5.60 13.54
C TYR A 202 -13.76 6.87 12.71
N HIS A 203 -14.28 7.98 13.21
CA HIS A 203 -14.10 9.30 12.59
C HIS A 203 -13.00 10.08 13.30
N LEU A 204 -12.13 10.68 12.51
CA LEU A 204 -11.07 11.55 12.99
C LEU A 204 -11.45 13.00 12.72
N ASP A 205 -12.10 13.62 13.72
CA ASP A 205 -12.62 14.99 13.66
C ASP A 205 -11.52 16.06 13.75
N ARG A 206 -10.61 16.11 12.76
CA ARG A 206 -9.64 17.21 12.63
C ARG A 206 -9.34 17.56 11.18
N LYS A 207 -9.78 18.75 10.79
CA LYS A 207 -9.57 19.39 9.47
C LYS A 207 -8.09 19.52 9.03
N GLU A 208 -7.16 19.30 9.96
CA GLU A 208 -5.71 19.36 9.71
C GLU A 208 -5.14 18.03 9.19
N TYR A 209 -5.94 16.95 9.16
CA TYR A 209 -5.55 15.66 8.62
C TYR A 209 -6.39 15.37 7.39
N ARG A 210 -5.76 15.35 6.21
CA ARG A 210 -6.47 15.18 4.94
C ARG A 210 -6.18 13.85 4.25
N TYR A 211 -5.00 13.28 4.45
CA TYR A 211 -4.60 12.02 3.79
C TYR A 211 -3.71 11.16 4.69
N CYS A 212 -3.82 9.84 4.56
CA CYS A 212 -3.00 8.86 5.27
C CYS A 212 -2.65 7.71 4.33
N ASP A 213 -1.45 7.76 3.77
CA ASP A 213 -1.01 6.88 2.68
C ASP A 213 -0.60 5.49 3.16
N GLN A 214 -0.31 5.32 4.46
CA GLN A 214 0.01 4.01 5.03
C GLN A 214 -0.72 3.77 6.34
N LEU A 215 -1.08 2.50 6.54
CA LEU A 215 -1.79 2.03 7.71
C LEU A 215 -1.07 0.82 8.30
N TYR A 216 -0.81 0.86 9.60
CA TYR A 216 -0.35 -0.28 10.39
C TYR A 216 -1.45 -0.71 11.34
N VAL A 217 -1.60 -2.02 11.50
CA VAL A 217 -2.57 -2.62 12.43
C VAL A 217 -1.88 -3.66 13.27
N SER A 218 -2.23 -3.70 14.55
CA SER A 218 -2.03 -4.85 15.43
C SER A 218 -3.28 -5.06 16.27
N GLU A 219 -3.29 -6.10 17.10
CA GLU A 219 -4.41 -6.42 17.99
C GLU A 219 -4.83 -5.25 18.92
N SER A 220 -3.95 -4.30 19.21
CA SER A 220 -4.20 -3.22 20.18
C SER A 220 -4.06 -1.79 19.65
N GLN A 221 -3.72 -1.62 18.37
CA GLN A 221 -3.51 -0.28 17.81
C GLN A 221 -3.61 -0.22 16.29
N ILE A 222 -3.91 0.98 15.80
CA ILE A 222 -3.83 1.35 14.39
C ILE A 222 -2.89 2.56 14.28
N LEU A 223 -1.91 2.55 13.38
CA LEU A 223 -1.08 3.73 13.12
C LEU A 223 -1.38 4.23 11.72
N LEU A 224 -1.49 5.54 11.57
CA LEU A 224 -1.68 6.19 10.27
C LEU A 224 -0.46 7.06 9.96
N PHE A 225 0.16 6.81 8.82
CA PHE A 225 1.28 7.58 8.33
C PHE A 225 0.83 8.42 7.14
N ASN A 226 1.08 9.72 7.23
CA ASN A 226 0.83 10.67 6.17
C ASN A 226 2.17 11.02 5.52
N ASN A 227 2.31 10.87 4.19
CA ASN A 227 3.52 11.32 3.49
C ASN A 227 3.57 12.85 3.39
N MET A 228 2.43 13.53 3.45
CA MET A 228 2.35 14.99 3.45
C MET A 228 2.63 15.53 4.87
N GLU A 229 3.63 16.41 5.00
CA GLU A 229 3.91 17.24 6.19
C GLU A 229 4.75 16.63 7.34
N ASN A 230 5.51 15.54 7.15
CA ASN A 230 6.37 14.96 8.21
C ASN A 230 5.62 14.62 9.51
N LYS A 231 4.29 14.46 9.43
CA LYS A 231 3.41 14.26 10.57
C LYS A 231 2.98 12.80 10.61
N GLN A 232 3.39 12.11 11.67
CA GLN A 232 2.97 10.75 11.92
C GLN A 232 2.04 10.72 13.13
N TYR A 233 0.93 10.01 12.99
CA TYR A 233 -0.03 9.86 14.06
C TYR A 233 -0.35 8.40 14.31
N ALA A 234 -0.48 8.09 15.59
CA ALA A 234 -0.96 6.81 16.05
C ALA A 234 -2.40 6.96 16.54
N PHE A 235 -3.21 5.96 16.23
CA PHE A 235 -4.56 5.78 16.72
C PHE A 235 -4.59 4.54 17.60
N LYS A 236 -4.46 4.76 18.89
CA LYS A 236 -4.68 3.65 19.83
C LYS A 236 -6.16 3.51 20.08
N ILE A 237 -6.67 2.28 19.98
CA ILE A 237 -8.04 1.95 20.37
C ILE A 237 -7.97 1.25 21.72
N VAL A 238 -8.66 1.78 22.72
CA VAL A 238 -8.84 1.14 24.04
C VAL A 238 -10.29 1.28 24.42
N ASP A 239 -10.99 0.17 24.67
CA ASP A 239 -12.41 0.15 25.07
C ASP A 239 -13.32 1.00 24.18
N ASP A 240 -13.13 0.90 22.85
CA ASP A 240 -13.84 1.68 21.81
C ASP A 240 -13.59 3.20 21.84
N GLU A 241 -12.68 3.68 22.69
CA GLU A 241 -12.17 5.04 22.66
C GLU A 241 -10.92 5.17 21.78
N THR A 242 -10.87 6.25 21.00
CA THR A 242 -9.76 6.55 20.10
C THR A 242 -8.82 7.57 20.71
N PHE A 243 -7.53 7.24 20.75
CA PHE A 243 -6.48 8.13 21.25
C PHE A 243 -5.52 8.50 20.14
N ILE A 244 -5.38 9.80 19.90
CA ILE A 244 -4.42 10.34 18.94
C ILE A 244 -3.09 10.59 19.62
N MET A 245 -2.03 9.98 19.11
CA MET A 245 -0.65 10.24 19.56
C MET A 245 0.18 10.75 18.40
N LYS A 246 1.02 11.75 18.64
CA LYS A 246 2.01 12.19 17.66
C LYS A 246 3.23 11.28 17.76
N LEU A 247 3.70 10.75 16.64
CA LEU A 247 4.91 9.94 16.59
C LEU A 247 6.12 10.82 16.27
N PHE A 248 7.26 10.51 16.87
CA PHE A 248 8.54 11.15 16.63
C PHE A 248 9.56 10.09 16.19
N LEU A 249 10.10 10.26 14.98
CA LEU A 249 11.15 9.40 14.42
C LEU A 249 12.53 9.86 14.90
N ASP A 250 13.13 9.13 15.81
CA ASP A 250 14.49 9.38 16.26
C ASP A 250 15.51 8.83 15.27
N GLY A 251 16.53 9.63 14.94
CA GLY A 251 17.59 9.25 13.99
C GLY A 251 17.36 9.71 12.54
N ILE A 252 16.20 10.30 12.24
CA ILE A 252 15.90 10.91 10.94
C ILE A 252 15.74 12.42 11.11
N ASP A 253 16.47 13.18 10.31
CA ASP A 253 16.33 14.63 10.25
C ASP A 253 15.17 14.98 9.29
N PRO A 254 14.05 15.52 9.79
CA PRO A 254 12.87 15.83 8.98
C PRO A 254 13.10 16.95 7.96
N SER A 255 14.27 17.61 7.96
CA SER A 255 14.63 18.65 7.00
C SER A 255 15.35 18.13 5.74
N GLN A 256 15.72 16.84 5.68
CA GLN A 256 16.62 16.33 4.64
C GLN A 256 15.94 15.98 3.31
N CYS A 257 14.64 15.68 3.31
CA CYS A 257 13.73 15.58 2.15
C CYS A 257 12.36 15.08 2.63
N ASP A 258 11.40 14.94 1.72
CA ASP A 258 10.14 14.24 2.01
C ASP A 258 10.39 12.73 2.14
N PRO A 259 10.02 12.10 3.27
CA PRO A 259 10.18 10.68 3.49
C PRO A 259 9.09 9.88 2.78
N THR A 260 9.43 8.69 2.26
CA THR A 260 8.45 7.70 1.81
C THR A 260 8.33 6.60 2.86
N TYR A 261 7.10 6.31 3.29
CA TYR A 261 6.83 5.27 4.29
C TYR A 261 6.31 3.98 3.66
N LYS A 262 6.74 2.84 4.20
CA LYS A 262 6.14 1.52 3.93
C LYS A 262 5.99 0.74 5.22
N VAL A 263 4.76 0.31 5.51
CA VAL A 263 4.47 -0.56 6.65
C VAL A 263 4.47 -2.00 6.20
N VAL A 264 5.26 -2.84 6.86
CA VAL A 264 5.33 -4.27 6.58
C VAL A 264 5.44 -5.06 7.87
N GLY A 265 4.41 -5.87 8.16
CA GLY A 265 4.34 -6.62 9.42
C GLY A 265 4.49 -5.66 10.61
N GLU A 266 5.42 -5.98 11.52
CA GLU A 266 5.75 -5.17 12.70
C GLU A 266 6.76 -4.05 12.44
N TYR A 267 7.08 -3.73 11.18
CA TYR A 267 8.12 -2.75 10.84
C TYR A 267 7.61 -1.58 10.01
N LEU A 268 8.17 -0.41 10.28
CA LEU A 268 8.07 0.78 9.44
C LEU A 268 9.39 0.96 8.71
N TYR A 269 9.33 0.91 7.38
CA TYR A 269 10.43 1.27 6.49
C TYR A 269 10.28 2.72 6.05
N ILE A 270 11.37 3.47 6.12
CA ILE A 270 11.39 4.91 5.89
C ILE A 270 12.51 5.23 4.93
N LEU A 271 12.16 5.61 3.70
CA LEU A 271 13.13 6.04 2.70
C LEU A 271 13.29 7.55 2.77
N VAL A 272 14.52 8.01 2.98
CA VAL A 272 14.89 9.43 3.04
C VAL A 272 16.07 9.67 2.09
N GLY A 273 15.79 10.29 0.95
CA GLY A 273 16.73 10.43 -0.15
C GLY A 273 17.14 9.06 -0.66
N ASN A 274 18.42 8.72 -0.53
CA ASN A 274 18.97 7.42 -0.91
C ASN A 274 19.23 6.50 0.29
N LYS A 275 18.63 6.76 1.46
CA LYS A 275 18.87 5.96 2.68
C LYS A 275 17.58 5.33 3.14
N LEU A 276 17.62 4.03 3.39
CA LEU A 276 16.50 3.32 3.98
C LEU A 276 16.76 3.07 5.45
N TYR A 277 15.78 3.48 6.26
CA TYR A 277 15.72 3.19 7.67
C TYR A 277 14.60 2.19 7.96
N ARG A 278 14.73 1.49 9.07
CA ARG A 278 13.70 0.61 9.63
C ARG A 278 13.46 0.99 11.07
N SER A 279 12.22 0.90 11.50
CA SER A 279 11.89 0.91 12.92
C SER A 279 10.94 -0.23 13.21
N LYS A 280 11.12 -0.84 14.37
CA LYS A 280 10.11 -1.72 14.93
C LYS A 280 8.91 -0.90 15.41
N LEU A 281 7.73 -1.28 14.98
CA LEU A 281 6.44 -0.79 15.46
C LEU A 281 6.01 -1.69 16.63
N MET A 282 6.71 -1.51 17.77
CA MET A 282 6.63 -2.27 19.04
C MET A 282 7.28 -3.66 19.08
#